data_AF-T0LQB2-F1
#
_entry.id   AF-T0LQB2-F1
#
_cell.length_a   1.000
_cell.length_b   1.000
_cell.length_c   1.000
_cell.angle_alpha   90.00
_cell.angle_beta   90.00
_cell.angle_gamma   90.00
#
_symmetry.space_group_name_H-M   'P 1'
#
loop_
_entity.id
_entity.type
_entity.pdbx_description
1 polymer ?
#
loop_
_entity_poly.entity_id
_entity_poly.type
_entity_poly.pdbx_seq_one_letter_code
_entity_poly.pdbx_strand_id
1 'polypeptide(L)'
;MSTTTLTLFGLVVLASIATAQQFPNFPGNGNGNGNGNGNGNGFGGNFGNFVGFNITEAMHIRRIHGVLATIAFVIVFPVGSVAMRLVPGRFGWIVHALIQMAGFVLYIAAAALGIQLTQMVRLGGTSLFEISTINFHPIIGLVLLAIFFFQPIFGYIHHVQFKKYGRRQFWSYLHLIIGRLLIPLGIINGGLGLYISNSPKEFKIAYAVLAAILGVAWILVAAISEFRRSRQPRQVVVEDDKRGVHAPIPLGPVGEASRGSSVSDPYRKV
;
A
#
# COMPACT_ATOMS: atom_id res chain seq x y z
N MET A 1 -11.96 19.88 -5.51
CA MET A 1 -11.38 18.55 -5.81
C MET A 1 -11.12 18.50 -7.30
N SER A 2 -9.92 18.12 -7.74
CA SER A 2 -9.56 18.14 -9.16
C SER A 2 -10.24 17.00 -9.91
N THR A 3 -10.61 17.18 -11.17
CA THR A 3 -11.22 16.15 -12.05
C THR A 3 -10.38 14.87 -12.12
N THR A 4 -9.06 14.97 -11.96
CA THR A 4 -8.13 13.83 -11.86
C THR A 4 -8.30 12.96 -10.60
N THR A 5 -8.89 13.48 -9.52
CA THR A 5 -9.11 12.72 -8.29
C THR A 5 -10.34 11.82 -8.44
N LEU A 6 -11.40 12.31 -9.09
CA LEU A 6 -12.62 11.55 -9.34
C LEU A 6 -12.41 10.41 -10.34
N THR A 7 -11.57 10.61 -11.37
CA THR A 7 -11.27 9.56 -12.36
C THR A 7 -10.50 8.40 -11.76
N LEU A 8 -9.58 8.64 -10.82
CA LEU A 8 -8.83 7.57 -10.14
C LEU A 8 -9.71 6.75 -9.19
N PHE A 9 -10.55 7.38 -8.38
CA PHE A 9 -11.51 6.65 -7.53
C PHE A 9 -12.52 5.87 -8.38
N GLY A 10 -13.00 6.45 -9.50
CA GLY A 10 -13.85 5.77 -10.46
C GLY A 10 -13.17 4.54 -11.10
N LEU A 11 -11.91 4.65 -11.51
CA LEU A 11 -11.13 3.53 -12.04
C LEU A 11 -10.87 2.42 -11.01
N VAL A 12 -10.67 2.77 -9.73
CA VAL A 12 -10.49 1.79 -8.64
C VAL A 12 -11.78 1.05 -8.33
N VAL A 13 -12.92 1.77 -8.29
CA VAL A 13 -14.24 1.14 -8.12
C VAL A 13 -14.58 0.27 -9.33
N LEU A 14 -14.33 0.73 -10.56
CA LEU A 14 -14.49 -0.09 -11.76
C LEU A 14 -13.56 -1.30 -11.77
N ALA A 15 -12.30 -1.18 -11.34
CA ALA A 15 -11.37 -2.30 -11.28
C ALA A 15 -11.78 -3.32 -10.19
N SER A 16 -12.33 -2.85 -9.07
CA SER A 16 -12.86 -3.70 -8.00
C SER A 16 -14.14 -4.42 -8.44
N ILE A 17 -15.01 -3.75 -9.20
CA ILE A 17 -16.21 -4.35 -9.78
C ILE A 17 -15.83 -5.31 -10.92
N ALA A 18 -14.89 -4.95 -11.79
CA ALA A 18 -14.41 -5.80 -12.88
C ALA A 18 -13.69 -7.06 -12.36
N THR A 19 -12.91 -6.94 -11.27
CA THR A 19 -12.38 -8.12 -10.59
C THR A 19 -13.50 -8.96 -9.98
N ALA A 20 -14.48 -8.37 -9.29
CA ALA A 20 -15.64 -9.10 -8.76
C ALA A 20 -16.46 -9.81 -9.85
N GLN A 21 -16.67 -9.18 -11.01
CA GLN A 21 -17.39 -9.75 -12.15
C GLN A 21 -16.62 -10.88 -12.84
N GLN A 22 -15.28 -10.87 -12.76
CA GLN A 22 -14.43 -11.92 -13.30
C GLN A 22 -14.26 -13.13 -12.37
N PHE A 23 -14.77 -13.02 -11.13
CA PHE A 23 -14.87 -14.11 -10.16
C PHE A 23 -16.36 -14.39 -9.84
N PRO A 24 -17.17 -14.86 -10.81
CA PRO A 24 -18.63 -14.98 -10.66
C PRO A 24 -19.11 -15.95 -9.57
N ASN A 25 -18.19 -16.67 -8.92
CA ASN A 25 -18.47 -17.63 -7.86
C ASN A 25 -17.76 -17.21 -6.55
N PHE A 26 -18.15 -16.08 -5.97
CA PHE A 26 -17.95 -15.81 -4.55
C PHE A 26 -19.07 -16.51 -3.76
N PRO A 27 -18.84 -17.61 -3.03
CA PRO A 27 -19.80 -18.07 -2.04
C PRO A 27 -19.54 -17.27 -0.76
N GLY A 28 -20.23 -16.15 -0.64
CA GLY A 28 -20.25 -15.33 0.57
C GLY A 28 -21.68 -15.17 1.08
N ASN A 29 -22.30 -16.28 1.49
CA ASN A 29 -23.31 -16.35 2.58
C ASN A 29 -23.89 -17.77 2.61
N GLY A 30 -23.50 -18.56 3.60
CA GLY A 30 -24.02 -19.90 3.82
C GLY A 30 -24.21 -20.14 5.31
N ASN A 31 -25.21 -19.47 5.89
CA ASN A 31 -25.88 -20.00 7.07
C ASN A 31 -26.63 -21.26 6.62
N GLY A 32 -25.92 -22.39 6.58
CA GLY A 32 -26.42 -23.68 6.17
C GLY A 32 -26.47 -24.63 7.35
N ASN A 33 -27.51 -24.50 8.17
CA ASN A 33 -28.00 -25.63 8.96
C ASN A 33 -28.52 -26.68 7.97
N GLY A 34 -27.62 -27.57 7.53
CA GLY A 34 -27.88 -28.59 6.54
C GLY A 34 -27.49 -29.95 7.11
N ASN A 35 -28.40 -30.56 7.87
CA ASN A 35 -28.40 -31.99 8.12
C ASN A 35 -28.65 -32.69 6.77
N GLY A 36 -27.58 -33.00 6.06
CA GLY A 36 -27.61 -33.65 4.75
C GLY A 36 -26.76 -34.92 4.78
N ASN A 37 -27.39 -36.03 5.18
CA ASN A 37 -26.87 -37.37 4.93
C ASN A 37 -26.90 -37.62 3.41
N GLY A 38 -25.80 -37.27 2.72
CA GLY A 38 -25.62 -37.47 1.30
C GLY A 38 -24.49 -38.45 1.04
N ASN A 39 -24.82 -39.73 0.96
CA ASN A 39 -23.94 -40.76 0.38
C ASN A 39 -23.80 -40.50 -1.13
N GLY A 40 -22.88 -39.60 -1.49
CA GLY A 40 -22.55 -39.25 -2.86
C GLY A 40 -21.22 -39.85 -3.26
N ASN A 41 -21.22 -41.09 -3.75
CA ASN A 41 -20.09 -41.67 -4.48
C ASN A 41 -19.92 -40.96 -5.83
N GLY A 42 -19.42 -39.73 -5.80
CA GLY A 42 -18.90 -39.02 -6.96
C GLY A 42 -17.42 -39.36 -7.15
N PHE A 43 -16.98 -39.50 -8.40
CA PHE A 43 -15.59 -39.81 -8.82
C PHE A 43 -14.48 -39.00 -8.09
N GLY A 44 -14.80 -37.82 -7.53
CA GLY A 44 -13.88 -37.01 -6.73
C GLY A 44 -13.72 -37.42 -5.25
N GLY A 45 -14.72 -38.05 -4.64
CA GLY A 45 -14.65 -38.51 -3.24
C GLY A 45 -13.68 -39.67 -3.06
N ASN A 46 -13.58 -40.56 -4.06
CA ASN A 46 -12.70 -41.72 -4.02
C ASN A 46 -11.23 -41.37 -4.36
N PHE A 47 -10.99 -40.31 -5.16
CA PHE A 47 -9.64 -39.85 -5.50
C PHE A 47 -9.00 -39.00 -4.39
N GLY A 48 -9.78 -38.21 -3.65
CA GLY A 48 -9.28 -37.46 -2.48
C GLY A 48 -8.71 -38.36 -1.39
N ASN A 49 -9.29 -39.55 -1.19
CA ASN A 49 -8.75 -40.59 -0.29
C ASN A 49 -7.45 -41.22 -0.81
N PHE A 50 -7.13 -41.13 -2.11
CA PHE A 50 -5.90 -41.66 -2.70
C PHE A 50 -4.70 -40.72 -2.54
N VAL A 51 -4.91 -39.40 -2.61
CA VAL A 51 -3.86 -38.37 -2.43
C VAL A 51 -3.74 -37.84 -0.99
N GLY A 52 -4.64 -38.25 -0.08
CA GLY A 52 -4.54 -37.95 1.35
C GLY A 52 -5.01 -36.55 1.76
N PHE A 53 -5.72 -35.81 0.89
CA PHE A 53 -6.35 -34.52 1.22
C PHE A 53 -7.54 -34.20 0.31
N ASN A 54 -8.43 -33.32 0.76
CA ASN A 54 -9.61 -32.90 0.00
C ASN A 54 -9.24 -31.90 -1.12
N ILE A 55 -9.21 -32.38 -2.36
CA ILE A 55 -8.84 -31.58 -3.54
C ILE A 55 -9.80 -30.40 -3.74
N THR A 56 -11.10 -30.60 -3.56
CA THR A 56 -12.12 -29.55 -3.78
C THR A 56 -11.92 -28.39 -2.81
N GLU A 57 -11.67 -28.71 -1.54
CA GLU A 57 -11.38 -27.72 -0.50
C GLU A 57 -10.08 -26.96 -0.77
N ALA A 58 -9.00 -27.68 -1.11
CA ALA A 58 -7.71 -27.07 -1.45
C ALA A 58 -7.83 -26.13 -2.65
N MET A 59 -8.57 -26.50 -3.69
CA MET A 59 -8.80 -25.65 -4.86
C MET A 59 -9.63 -24.41 -4.50
N HIS A 60 -10.59 -24.52 -3.58
CA HIS A 60 -11.38 -23.40 -3.10
C HIS A 60 -10.53 -22.40 -2.29
N ILE A 61 -9.77 -22.87 -1.30
CA ILE A 61 -8.86 -22.05 -0.48
C ILE A 61 -7.83 -21.35 -1.35
N ARG A 62 -7.26 -22.06 -2.33
CA ARG A 62 -6.31 -21.51 -3.30
C ARG A 62 -6.89 -20.36 -4.11
N ARG A 63 -8.15 -20.46 -4.54
CA ARG A 63 -8.82 -19.37 -5.25
C ARG A 63 -8.99 -18.15 -4.35
N ILE A 64 -9.46 -18.34 -3.13
CA ILE A 64 -9.66 -17.23 -2.17
C ILE A 64 -8.33 -16.54 -1.85
N HIS A 65 -7.27 -17.31 -1.58
CA HIS A 65 -5.91 -16.80 -1.37
C HIS A 65 -5.48 -15.87 -2.51
N GLY A 66 -5.58 -16.35 -3.76
CA GLY A 66 -5.16 -15.58 -4.94
C GLY A 66 -5.96 -14.30 -5.14
N VAL A 67 -7.28 -14.34 -4.89
CA VAL A 67 -8.16 -13.16 -4.99
C VAL A 67 -7.81 -12.13 -3.92
N LEU A 68 -7.71 -12.52 -2.64
CA LEU A 68 -7.36 -11.61 -1.55
C LEU A 68 -5.99 -10.97 -1.76
N ALA A 69 -4.98 -11.76 -2.15
CA ALA A 69 -3.65 -11.26 -2.45
C ALA A 69 -3.65 -10.27 -3.63
N THR A 70 -4.42 -10.55 -4.68
CA THR A 70 -4.56 -9.65 -5.85
C THR A 70 -5.18 -8.33 -5.44
N ILE A 71 -6.28 -8.35 -4.68
CA ILE A 71 -6.94 -7.12 -4.20
C ILE A 71 -5.96 -6.30 -3.35
N ALA A 72 -5.24 -6.95 -2.42
CA ALA A 72 -4.28 -6.27 -1.56
C ALA A 72 -3.15 -5.59 -2.36
N PHE A 73 -2.45 -6.33 -3.22
CA PHE A 73 -1.23 -5.85 -3.90
C PHE A 73 -1.45 -5.05 -5.16
N VAL A 74 -2.46 -5.41 -5.96
CA VAL A 74 -2.69 -4.77 -7.26
C VAL A 74 -3.55 -3.52 -7.12
N ILE A 75 -4.41 -3.47 -6.10
CA ILE A 75 -5.39 -2.39 -5.91
C ILE A 75 -5.10 -1.60 -4.64
N VAL A 76 -5.24 -2.22 -3.46
CA VAL A 76 -5.33 -1.49 -2.19
C VAL A 76 -4.00 -0.80 -1.82
N PHE A 77 -2.87 -1.51 -1.85
CA PHE A 77 -1.58 -0.90 -1.50
C PHE A 77 -1.13 0.22 -2.47
N PRO A 78 -1.22 0.06 -3.80
CA PRO A 78 -0.98 1.15 -4.74
C PRO A 78 -1.85 2.38 -4.45
N VAL A 79 -3.15 2.18 -4.26
CA VAL A 79 -4.10 3.27 -3.94
C VAL A 79 -3.75 3.95 -2.63
N GLY A 80 -3.51 3.17 -1.57
CA GLY A 80 -3.13 3.69 -0.25
C GLY A 80 -1.85 4.52 -0.32
N SER A 81 -0.85 4.06 -1.06
CA SER A 81 0.42 4.79 -1.22
C SER A 81 0.28 6.14 -1.96
N VAL A 82 -0.68 6.25 -2.88
CA VAL A 82 -0.96 7.48 -3.65
C VAL A 82 -1.91 8.41 -2.88
N ALA A 83 -2.70 7.91 -1.92
CA ALA A 83 -3.65 8.69 -1.14
C ALA A 83 -3.03 9.94 -0.48
N MET A 84 -1.79 9.84 0.02
CA MET A 84 -1.02 10.97 0.58
C MET A 84 -0.81 12.13 -0.39
N ARG A 85 -0.88 11.87 -1.70
CA ARG A 85 -0.65 12.85 -2.77
C ARG A 85 -1.97 13.45 -3.28
N LEU A 86 -3.09 12.77 -3.07
CA LEU A 86 -4.40 13.17 -3.58
C LEU A 86 -5.27 13.87 -2.54
N VAL A 87 -5.11 13.53 -1.26
CA VAL A 87 -5.88 14.11 -0.16
C VAL A 87 -5.07 15.23 0.49
N PRO A 88 -5.37 16.51 0.20
CA PRO A 88 -4.68 17.63 0.84
C PRO A 88 -5.09 17.77 2.31
N GLY A 89 -4.16 18.22 3.14
CA GLY A 89 -4.41 18.62 4.52
C GLY A 89 -4.17 17.53 5.57
N ARG A 90 -4.60 17.83 6.80
CA ARG A 90 -4.28 17.06 8.01
C ARG A 90 -4.82 15.63 8.03
N PHE A 91 -5.79 15.31 7.17
CA PHE A 91 -6.43 13.99 7.12
C PHE A 91 -5.75 13.02 6.15
N GLY A 92 -4.84 13.48 5.28
CA GLY A 92 -4.21 12.63 4.27
C GLY A 92 -3.47 11.42 4.85
N TRP A 93 -2.79 11.60 5.98
CA TRP A 93 -2.08 10.50 6.66
C TRP A 93 -3.02 9.48 7.28
N ILE A 94 -4.20 9.90 7.76
CA ILE A 94 -5.22 9.01 8.32
C ILE A 94 -5.80 8.15 7.18
N VAL A 95 -6.16 8.78 6.07
CA VAL A 95 -6.69 8.07 4.89
C VAL A 95 -5.65 7.05 4.38
N HIS A 96 -4.39 7.46 4.27
CA HIS A 96 -3.30 6.55 3.93
C HIS A 96 -3.21 5.39 4.94
N ALA A 97 -3.14 5.67 6.23
CA ALA A 97 -3.02 4.64 7.26
C ALA A 97 -4.20 3.66 7.22
N LEU A 98 -5.44 4.14 7.10
CA LEU A 98 -6.63 3.29 7.03
C LEU A 98 -6.62 2.37 5.81
N ILE A 99 -6.33 2.90 4.62
CA ILE A 99 -6.27 2.09 3.39
C ILE A 99 -5.13 1.07 3.48
N GLN A 100 -3.96 1.47 3.98
CA GLN A 100 -2.82 0.55 4.14
C GLN A 100 -3.11 -0.54 5.17
N MET A 101 -3.78 -0.22 6.28
CA MET A 101 -4.17 -1.22 7.27
C MET A 101 -5.23 -2.17 6.74
N ALA A 102 -6.19 -1.69 5.94
CA ALA A 102 -7.15 -2.56 5.27
C ALA A 102 -6.45 -3.54 4.31
N GLY A 103 -5.51 -3.04 3.49
CA GLY A 103 -4.68 -3.88 2.62
C GLY A 103 -3.84 -4.88 3.40
N PHE A 104 -3.30 -4.48 4.56
CA PHE A 104 -2.50 -5.35 5.42
C PHE A 104 -3.32 -6.48 6.03
N VAL A 105 -4.55 -6.21 6.49
CA VAL A 105 -5.47 -7.25 6.99
C VAL A 105 -5.83 -8.24 5.87
N LEU A 106 -6.15 -7.75 4.67
CA LEU A 106 -6.38 -8.60 3.50
C LEU A 106 -5.16 -9.47 3.19
N TYR A 107 -3.96 -8.92 3.28
CA TYR A 107 -2.74 -9.67 3.01
C TYR A 107 -2.45 -10.73 4.09
N ILE A 108 -2.68 -10.44 5.37
CA ILE A 108 -2.58 -11.43 6.46
C ILE A 108 -3.57 -12.58 6.20
N ALA A 109 -4.82 -12.28 5.85
CA ALA A 109 -5.82 -13.30 5.53
C ALA A 109 -5.39 -14.15 4.34
N ALA A 110 -4.88 -13.52 3.26
CA ALA A 110 -4.34 -14.24 2.12
C ALA A 110 -3.16 -15.14 2.55
N ALA A 111 -2.20 -14.62 3.30
CA ALA A 111 -1.04 -15.38 3.75
C ALA A 111 -1.42 -16.57 4.65
N ALA A 112 -2.40 -16.40 5.54
CA ALA A 112 -2.92 -17.48 6.37
C ALA A 112 -3.50 -18.63 5.52
N LEU A 113 -4.31 -18.31 4.50
CA LEU A 113 -4.82 -19.31 3.55
C LEU A 113 -3.69 -19.95 2.73
N GLY A 114 -2.65 -19.18 2.38
CA GLY A 114 -1.45 -19.70 1.70
C GLY A 114 -0.69 -20.71 2.56
N ILE A 115 -0.48 -20.40 3.84
CA ILE A 115 0.14 -21.32 4.81
C ILE A 115 -0.72 -22.57 4.97
N GLN A 116 -2.05 -22.42 5.10
CA GLN A 116 -2.97 -23.55 5.18
C GLN A 116 -2.84 -24.48 3.96
N LEU A 117 -2.72 -23.95 2.75
CA LEU A 117 -2.49 -24.74 1.54
C LEU A 117 -1.17 -25.53 1.58
N THR A 118 -0.10 -24.93 2.09
CA THR A 118 1.19 -25.64 2.25
C THR A 118 1.13 -26.78 3.25
N GLN A 119 0.19 -26.74 4.20
CA GLN A 119 -0.03 -27.79 5.19
C GLN A 119 -0.96 -28.89 4.68
N MET A 120 -1.99 -28.52 3.91
CA MET A 120 -3.00 -29.43 3.34
C MET A 120 -2.46 -30.23 2.16
N VAL A 121 -1.75 -29.58 1.24
CA VAL A 121 -1.24 -30.21 0.02
C VAL A 121 0.12 -30.82 0.35
N ARG A 122 0.12 -32.13 0.64
CA ARG A 122 1.33 -32.94 0.82
C ARG A 122 1.49 -33.89 -0.36
N LEU A 123 2.62 -33.81 -1.04
CA LEU A 123 2.90 -34.54 -2.26
C LEU A 123 3.90 -35.63 -1.87
N GLY A 124 3.44 -36.87 -1.73
CA GLY A 124 4.32 -37.96 -1.29
C GLY A 124 4.95 -37.74 0.10
N GLY A 125 4.27 -37.03 1.00
CA GLY A 125 4.77 -36.69 2.34
C GLY A 125 5.64 -35.43 2.41
N THR A 126 6.00 -34.84 1.27
CA THR A 126 6.77 -33.58 1.21
C THR A 126 5.86 -32.36 1.21
N SER A 127 6.25 -31.32 1.94
CA SER A 127 5.53 -30.04 1.98
C SER A 127 5.81 -29.20 0.73
N LEU A 128 4.91 -28.27 0.40
CA LEU A 128 5.13 -27.31 -0.71
C LEU A 128 6.37 -26.42 -0.51
N PHE A 129 6.92 -26.34 0.71
CA PHE A 129 8.16 -25.63 1.01
C PHE A 129 9.42 -26.41 0.63
N GLU A 130 9.34 -27.73 0.58
CA GLU A 130 10.48 -28.62 0.27
C GLU A 130 10.67 -28.81 -1.23
N ILE A 131 9.65 -28.50 -2.03
CA ILE A 131 9.71 -28.64 -3.47
C ILE A 131 10.28 -27.36 -4.09
N SER A 132 11.54 -27.43 -4.49
CA SER A 132 12.31 -26.30 -5.05
C SER A 132 11.68 -25.63 -6.27
N THR A 133 10.83 -26.34 -7.02
CA THR A 133 10.12 -25.80 -8.19
C THR A 133 8.88 -24.97 -7.84
N ILE A 134 8.49 -24.93 -6.56
CA ILE A 134 7.23 -24.32 -6.09
C ILE A 134 7.43 -23.40 -4.88
N ASN A 135 8.47 -23.64 -4.08
CA ASN A 135 8.68 -22.99 -2.79
C ASN A 135 9.03 -21.49 -2.87
N PHE A 136 9.48 -20.99 -4.02
CA PHE A 136 9.86 -19.58 -4.16
C PHE A 136 8.69 -18.60 -3.89
N HIS A 137 7.49 -18.90 -4.37
CA HIS A 137 6.31 -18.05 -4.16
C HIS A 137 5.92 -17.91 -2.68
N PRO A 138 5.74 -19.00 -1.91
CA PRO A 138 5.41 -18.88 -0.50
C PRO A 138 6.58 -18.31 0.33
N ILE A 139 7.84 -18.62 0.00
CA ILE A 139 9.00 -18.02 0.69
C ILE A 139 9.04 -16.51 0.48
N ILE A 140 8.95 -16.05 -0.77
CA ILE A 140 8.90 -14.61 -1.09
C ILE A 140 7.70 -13.96 -0.41
N GLY A 141 6.53 -14.59 -0.43
CA GLY A 141 5.33 -14.10 0.24
C GLY A 141 5.54 -13.89 1.74
N LEU A 142 6.13 -14.86 2.45
CA LEU A 142 6.40 -14.75 3.89
C LEU A 142 7.45 -13.68 4.19
N VAL A 143 8.50 -13.55 3.37
CA VAL A 143 9.48 -12.46 3.51
C VAL A 143 8.80 -11.11 3.32
N LEU A 144 7.95 -10.96 2.30
CA LEU A 144 7.18 -9.74 2.10
C LEU A 144 6.27 -9.43 3.28
N LEU A 145 5.59 -10.45 3.85
CA LEU A 145 4.72 -10.29 5.02
C LEU A 145 5.51 -9.83 6.24
N ALA A 146 6.67 -10.43 6.51
CA ALA A 146 7.53 -10.07 7.62
C ALA A 146 8.01 -8.61 7.50
N ILE A 147 8.40 -8.16 6.32
CA ILE A 147 8.84 -6.77 6.13
C ILE A 147 7.62 -5.80 6.19
N PHE A 148 6.47 -6.18 5.62
CA PHE A 148 5.24 -5.38 5.70
C PHE A 148 4.76 -5.17 7.14
N PHE A 149 4.96 -6.15 8.02
CA PHE A 149 4.59 -6.03 9.43
C PHE A 149 5.26 -4.83 10.12
N PHE A 150 6.48 -4.48 9.73
CA PHE A 150 7.19 -3.31 10.28
C PHE A 150 6.80 -2.00 9.59
N GLN A 151 6.14 -2.01 8.44
CA GLN A 151 5.78 -0.80 7.71
C GLN A 151 4.86 0.16 8.49
N PRO A 152 3.80 -0.29 9.19
CA PRO A 152 2.99 0.58 10.03
C PRO A 152 3.79 1.26 11.15
N ILE A 153 4.73 0.54 11.76
CA ILE A 153 5.60 1.07 12.82
C ILE A 153 6.48 2.18 12.24
N PHE A 154 7.15 1.93 11.11
CA PHE A 154 7.97 2.92 10.43
C PHE A 154 7.15 4.12 9.93
N GLY A 155 5.92 3.87 9.46
CA GLY A 155 4.98 4.91 9.04
C GLY A 155 4.55 5.82 10.20
N TYR A 156 4.28 5.25 11.38
CA TYR A 156 3.95 6.02 12.58
C TYR A 156 5.14 6.87 13.05
N ILE A 157 6.34 6.27 13.16
CA ILE A 157 7.57 6.98 13.54
C ILE A 157 7.86 8.10 12.54
N HIS A 158 7.77 7.81 11.23
CA HIS A 158 7.88 8.82 10.17
C HIS A 158 6.92 9.98 10.45
N HIS A 159 5.64 9.70 10.71
CA HIS A 159 4.63 10.72 10.85
C HIS A 159 4.91 11.65 12.03
N VAL A 160 5.20 11.08 13.21
CA VAL A 160 5.53 11.85 14.42
C VAL A 160 6.78 12.71 14.20
N GLN A 161 7.82 12.15 13.59
CA GLN A 161 9.05 12.88 13.32
C GLN A 161 8.86 13.98 12.26
N PHE A 162 8.10 13.71 11.20
CA PHE A 162 7.82 14.71 10.17
C PHE A 162 7.01 15.87 10.73
N LYS A 163 6.03 15.59 11.61
CA LYS A 163 5.27 16.62 12.33
C LYS A 163 6.14 17.46 13.27
N LYS A 164 7.12 16.84 13.95
CA LYS A 164 8.01 17.52 14.89
C LYS A 164 9.08 18.37 14.20
N TYR A 165 9.72 17.86 13.15
CA TYR A 165 10.92 18.47 12.55
C TYR A 165 10.67 19.17 11.20
N GLY A 166 9.46 19.06 10.63
CA GLY A 166 9.10 19.67 9.34
C GLY A 166 9.87 19.14 8.12
N ARG A 167 10.78 18.17 8.29
CA ARG A 167 11.63 17.60 7.23
C ARG A 167 11.72 16.08 7.34
N ARG A 168 11.95 15.41 6.19
CA ARG A 168 12.13 13.95 6.11
C ARG A 168 13.34 13.54 6.97
N GLN A 169 13.13 12.55 7.84
CA GLN A 169 14.18 11.93 8.65
C GLN A 169 14.58 10.57 8.08
N PHE A 170 15.55 9.89 8.71
CA PHE A 170 15.99 8.55 8.32
C PHE A 170 14.81 7.56 8.15
N TRP A 171 13.94 7.47 9.16
CA TRP A 171 12.73 6.64 9.13
C TRP A 171 11.79 7.00 7.98
N SER A 172 11.84 8.25 7.52
CA SER A 172 11.06 8.66 6.37
C SER A 172 11.52 8.03 5.08
N TYR A 173 12.83 7.99 4.86
CA TYR A 173 13.39 7.32 3.68
C TYR A 173 13.17 5.82 3.74
N LEU A 174 13.35 5.22 4.91
CA LEU A 174 13.16 3.79 5.11
C LEU A 174 11.71 3.36 4.81
N HIS A 175 10.71 4.04 5.38
CA HIS A 175 9.30 3.76 5.09
C HIS A 175 8.97 3.93 3.60
N LEU A 176 9.44 5.02 2.97
CA LEU A 176 9.14 5.31 1.57
C LEU A 176 9.80 4.33 0.59
N ILE A 177 11.09 4.03 0.78
CA ILE A 177 11.84 3.15 -0.12
C ILE A 177 11.33 1.73 0.02
N ILE A 178 11.18 1.22 1.24
CA ILE A 178 10.71 -0.15 1.45
C ILE A 178 9.28 -0.30 0.90
N GLY A 179 8.36 0.62 1.21
CA GLY A 179 7.00 0.56 0.66
C GLY A 179 6.96 0.56 -0.88
N ARG A 180 7.83 1.36 -1.53
CA ARG A 180 7.93 1.41 -3.00
C ARG A 180 8.51 0.14 -3.61
N LEU A 181 9.33 -0.61 -2.89
CA LEU A 181 9.88 -1.89 -3.35
C LEU A 181 8.93 -3.05 -3.08
N LEU A 182 8.26 -3.08 -1.92
CA LEU A 182 7.38 -4.19 -1.54
C LEU A 182 6.14 -4.31 -2.43
N ILE A 183 5.57 -3.20 -2.90
CA ILE A 183 4.38 -3.23 -3.77
C ILE A 183 4.68 -3.96 -5.09
N PRO A 184 5.67 -3.55 -5.91
CA PRO A 184 6.03 -4.30 -7.12
C PRO A 184 6.45 -5.75 -6.84
N LEU A 185 7.23 -6.00 -5.78
CA LEU A 185 7.64 -7.36 -5.43
C LEU A 185 6.45 -8.25 -5.11
N GLY A 186 5.42 -7.73 -4.44
CA GLY A 186 4.19 -8.47 -4.17
C GLY A 186 3.36 -8.73 -5.42
N ILE A 187 3.32 -7.80 -6.38
CA ILE A 187 2.69 -8.02 -7.69
C ILE A 187 3.44 -9.11 -8.46
N ILE A 188 4.77 -9.06 -8.50
CA ILE A 188 5.58 -10.11 -9.12
C ILE A 188 5.32 -11.45 -8.42
N ASN A 189 5.26 -11.47 -7.09
CA ASN A 189 4.97 -12.68 -6.32
C ASN A 189 3.57 -13.24 -6.62
N GLY A 190 2.56 -12.39 -6.82
CA GLY A 190 1.23 -12.82 -7.25
C GLY A 190 1.24 -13.48 -8.63
N GLY A 191 1.99 -12.92 -9.58
CA GLY A 191 2.22 -13.52 -10.90
C GLY A 191 2.93 -14.88 -10.81
N LEU A 192 3.94 -14.99 -9.95
CA LEU A 192 4.62 -16.24 -9.64
C LEU A 192 3.65 -17.28 -9.05
N GLY A 193 2.74 -16.86 -8.16
CA GLY A 193 1.66 -17.69 -7.62
C GLY A 193 0.73 -18.25 -8.71
N LEU A 194 0.38 -17.44 -9.72
CA LEU A 194 -0.41 -17.91 -10.86
C LEU A 194 0.37 -18.88 -11.77
N TYR A 195 1.69 -18.69 -11.88
CA TYR A 195 2.57 -19.58 -12.63
C TYR A 195 2.66 -20.96 -11.98
N ILE A 196 3.09 -21.05 -10.72
CA ILE A 196 3.29 -22.33 -10.01
C ILE A 196 2.01 -23.15 -9.89
N SER A 197 0.89 -22.47 -9.87
CA SER A 197 -0.40 -23.08 -9.63
C SER A 197 -1.02 -23.62 -10.93
N ASN A 198 -0.35 -23.39 -12.07
CA ASN A 198 -0.83 -23.75 -13.40
C ASN A 198 -2.26 -23.23 -13.67
N SER A 199 -2.54 -22.00 -13.23
CA SER A 199 -3.85 -21.39 -13.45
C SER A 199 -4.17 -21.27 -14.95
N PRO A 200 -5.47 -21.34 -15.32
CA PRO A 200 -5.91 -21.14 -16.70
C PRO A 200 -5.38 -19.82 -17.30
N LYS A 201 -5.19 -19.81 -18.62
CA LYS A 201 -4.56 -18.68 -19.34
C LYS A 201 -5.34 -17.39 -19.13
N GLU A 202 -6.67 -17.49 -19.05
CA GLU A 202 -7.61 -16.40 -18.83
C GLU A 202 -7.28 -15.64 -17.54
N PHE A 203 -7.04 -16.36 -16.42
CA PHE A 203 -6.68 -15.75 -15.14
C PHE A 203 -5.30 -15.09 -15.17
N LYS A 204 -4.34 -15.70 -15.87
CA LYS A 204 -2.99 -15.14 -16.03
C LYS A 204 -3.03 -13.84 -16.83
N ILE A 205 -3.77 -13.83 -17.95
CA ILE A 205 -3.95 -12.65 -18.81
C ILE A 205 -4.67 -11.55 -18.03
N ALA A 206 -5.78 -11.87 -17.39
CA ALA A 206 -6.54 -10.94 -16.56
C ALA A 206 -5.68 -10.26 -15.50
N TYR A 207 -4.91 -11.06 -14.73
CA TYR A 207 -4.02 -10.55 -13.71
C TYR A 207 -2.95 -9.64 -14.32
N ALA A 208 -2.31 -10.06 -15.40
CA ALA A 208 -1.26 -9.29 -16.08
C ALA A 208 -1.78 -7.95 -16.60
N VAL A 209 -2.96 -7.93 -17.25
CA VAL A 209 -3.59 -6.71 -17.76
C VAL A 209 -3.93 -5.77 -16.61
N LEU A 210 -4.56 -6.28 -15.55
CA LEU A 210 -4.92 -5.47 -14.38
C LEU A 210 -3.67 -4.89 -13.69
N ALA A 211 -2.66 -5.73 -13.44
CA ALA A 211 -1.41 -5.32 -12.83
C ALA A 211 -0.65 -4.30 -13.69
N ALA A 212 -0.64 -4.45 -15.01
CA ALA A 212 -0.01 -3.51 -15.92
C ALA A 212 -0.72 -2.16 -15.90
N ILE A 213 -2.05 -2.12 -16.05
CA ILE A 213 -2.82 -0.88 -16.08
C ILE A 213 -2.68 -0.11 -14.76
N LEU A 214 -2.95 -0.78 -13.64
CA LEU A 214 -2.91 -0.12 -12.32
C LEU A 214 -1.48 0.18 -11.88
N GLY A 215 -0.52 -0.68 -12.20
CA GLY A 215 0.89 -0.47 -11.93
C GLY A 215 1.46 0.73 -12.69
N VAL A 216 1.16 0.86 -13.98
CA VAL A 216 1.57 2.02 -14.79
C VAL A 216 0.90 3.30 -14.28
N ALA A 217 -0.41 3.26 -14.02
CA ALA A 217 -1.11 4.42 -13.45
C ALA A 217 -0.49 4.86 -12.12
N TRP A 218 -0.16 3.91 -11.24
CA TRP A 218 0.50 4.16 -9.97
C TRP A 218 1.88 4.82 -10.15
N ILE A 219 2.73 4.28 -11.03
CA ILE A 219 4.06 4.83 -11.35
C ILE A 219 3.93 6.26 -11.89
N LEU A 220 3.02 6.49 -12.84
CA LEU A 220 2.80 7.82 -13.43
C LEU A 220 2.38 8.84 -12.38
N VAL A 221 1.41 8.52 -11.53
CA VAL A 221 0.96 9.44 -10.47
C VAL A 221 2.07 9.69 -9.46
N ALA A 222 2.83 8.66 -9.08
CA ALA A 222 3.96 8.81 -8.17
C ALA A 222 5.05 9.71 -8.77
N ALA A 223 5.39 9.54 -10.05
CA ALA A 223 6.39 10.32 -10.76
C ALA A 223 5.95 11.79 -10.92
N ILE A 224 4.76 12.04 -11.47
CA ILE A 224 4.22 13.40 -11.67
C ILE A 224 4.18 14.15 -10.34
N SER A 225 3.75 13.49 -9.26
CA SER A 225 3.66 14.12 -7.95
C SER A 225 5.02 14.45 -7.35
N GLU A 226 6.06 13.64 -7.57
CA GLU A 226 7.43 13.97 -7.14
C GLU A 226 7.98 15.16 -7.94
N PHE A 227 7.76 15.19 -9.27
CA PHE A 227 8.15 16.32 -10.13
C PHE A 227 7.46 17.64 -9.77
N ARG A 228 6.19 17.60 -9.36
CA ARG A 228 5.48 18.81 -8.90
C ARG A 228 6.02 19.31 -7.55
N ARG A 229 6.46 18.41 -6.67
CA ARG A 229 6.96 18.75 -5.34
C ARG A 229 8.38 19.33 -5.38
N SER A 230 9.23 18.90 -6.31
CA SER A 230 10.56 19.49 -6.51
C SER A 230 10.52 20.94 -7.02
N ARG A 231 9.39 21.37 -7.59
CA ARG A 231 9.17 22.74 -8.09
C ARG A 231 8.54 23.69 -7.06
N GLN A 232 8.18 23.23 -5.86
CA GLN A 232 7.64 24.12 -4.82
C GLN A 232 8.77 24.69 -3.96
N PRO A 233 8.82 26.02 -3.73
CA PRO A 233 9.81 26.63 -2.85
C PRO A 233 9.67 26.05 -1.43
N ARG A 234 10.82 25.73 -0.82
CA ARG A 234 10.91 25.14 0.52
C ARG A 234 10.27 26.12 1.50
N GLN A 235 9.09 25.80 2.04
CA GLN A 235 8.54 26.59 3.14
C GLN A 235 9.45 26.40 4.35
N VAL A 236 10.24 27.43 4.65
CA VAL A 236 10.97 27.57 5.90
C VAL A 236 9.90 27.72 6.97
N VAL A 237 9.73 26.71 7.81
CA VAL A 237 8.92 26.85 9.02
C VAL A 237 9.70 27.81 9.91
N VAL A 238 9.30 29.08 9.91
CA VAL A 238 9.74 30.04 10.92
C VAL A 238 9.16 29.53 12.24
N GLU A 239 10.02 29.03 13.10
CA GLU A 239 9.69 28.75 14.48
C GLU A 239 9.42 30.12 15.12
N ASP A 240 8.14 30.43 15.38
CA ASP A 240 7.78 31.57 16.22
C ASP A 240 8.37 31.28 17.61
N ASP A 241 9.52 31.91 17.87
CA ASP A 241 10.15 31.96 19.18
C ASP A 241 9.19 32.62 20.15
N LYS A 242 8.40 31.79 20.86
CA LYS A 242 7.64 32.20 22.03
C LYS A 242 8.61 32.39 23.20
N ARG A 243 9.43 33.43 23.13
CA ARG A 243 10.13 34.01 24.28
C ARG A 243 9.76 35.49 24.38
N GLY A 244 8.84 35.76 25.29
CA GLY A 244 8.72 37.02 26.03
C GLY A 244 8.75 38.30 25.20
N VAL A 245 7.56 38.73 24.75
CA VAL A 245 7.30 40.12 24.39
C VAL A 245 7.59 41.00 25.61
N HIS A 246 8.75 41.64 25.63
CA HIS A 246 8.92 42.87 26.42
C HIS A 246 8.16 43.97 25.69
N ALA A 247 7.10 44.46 26.33
CA ALA A 247 6.27 45.54 25.82
C ALA A 247 7.10 46.82 25.56
N PRO A 248 6.82 47.59 24.49
CA PRO A 248 7.39 48.92 24.33
C PRO A 248 6.75 49.88 25.36
N ILE A 249 7.58 50.59 26.12
CA ILE A 249 7.15 51.71 26.97
C ILE A 249 6.79 52.90 26.06
N PRO A 250 5.61 53.52 26.18
CA PRO A 250 5.29 54.73 25.44
C PRO A 250 5.82 55.95 26.20
N LEU A 251 6.72 56.73 25.59
CA LEU A 251 7.04 58.09 26.04
C LEU A 251 6.58 59.07 24.96
N GLY A 252 5.74 60.01 25.39
CA GLY A 252 5.10 61.04 24.57
C GLY A 252 6.05 62.14 24.06
N PRO A 253 5.51 63.15 23.36
CA PRO A 253 6.29 64.02 22.48
C PRO A 253 6.70 65.33 23.15
N VAL A 254 7.97 65.74 23.09
CA VAL A 254 8.41 67.14 23.28
C VAL A 254 9.78 67.35 22.62
N GLY A 255 9.95 68.44 21.87
CA GLY A 255 11.22 69.19 21.87
C GLY A 255 11.93 69.41 20.52
N GLU A 256 11.61 70.52 19.87
CA GLU A 256 12.36 71.16 18.79
C GLU A 256 13.69 71.78 19.31
N ALA A 257 14.82 71.54 18.63
CA ALA A 257 16.03 72.41 18.68
C ALA A 257 17.10 72.06 17.60
N SER A 258 17.14 72.85 16.52
CA SER A 258 18.29 73.61 15.97
C SER A 258 19.74 73.03 15.88
N ARG A 259 20.35 73.22 14.67
CA ARG A 259 21.79 73.35 14.28
C ARG A 259 22.63 72.06 14.27
N GLY A 260 23.55 71.76 13.33
CA GLY A 260 24.18 72.50 12.23
C GLY A 260 25.24 71.63 11.50
N SER A 261 25.62 72.10 10.29
CA SER A 261 26.84 71.85 9.48
C SER A 261 27.27 70.46 8.97
N SER A 262 27.19 70.32 7.63
CA SER A 262 28.20 69.87 6.64
C SER A 262 29.27 68.82 7.01
N VAL A 263 29.34 67.73 6.23
CA VAL A 263 30.56 67.27 5.50
C VAL A 263 30.11 66.44 4.27
N SER A 264 30.81 66.65 3.16
CA SER A 264 30.66 66.10 1.82
C SER A 264 31.19 64.66 1.62
N ASP A 265 30.59 63.98 0.63
CA ASP A 265 31.08 62.95 -0.35
C ASP A 265 32.62 62.81 -0.47
N PRO A 266 33.28 61.72 -0.96
CA PRO A 266 32.76 60.67 -1.87
C PRO A 266 33.36 59.24 -1.75
N TYR A 267 32.64 58.19 -2.17
CA TYR A 267 33.23 57.07 -2.96
C TYR A 267 32.15 56.15 -3.56
N ARG A 268 31.81 56.48 -4.81
CA ARG A 268 31.10 55.66 -5.80
C ARG A 268 32.14 54.83 -6.57
N LYS A 269 32.08 53.49 -6.55
CA LYS A 269 32.61 52.62 -7.62
C LYS A 269 31.79 51.31 -7.67
N VAL A 270 30.94 51.19 -8.69
CA VAL A 270 31.02 50.31 -9.90
C VAL A 270 30.69 48.86 -9.58
#